data_AF-A0AAD0UNL1-F1
#
_entry.id   AF-A0AAD0UNL1-F1
#
_cell.length_a   1.000
_cell.length_b   1.000
_cell.length_c   1.000
_cell.angle_alpha   90.00
_cell.angle_beta   90.00
_cell.angle_gamma   90.00
#
_symmetry.space_group_name_H-M   'P 1'
#
loop_
_entity.id
_entity.type
_entity.pdbx_description
1 polymer ?
#
loop_
_entity_poly.entity_id
_entity_poly.type
_entity_poly.pdbx_seq_one_letter_code
_entity_poly.pdbx_strand_id
1 'polypeptide(L)'
;MLYILPRFKGQVNVWKIPLSPSRDLQRLKLQIDGFKDSFEILKLKEEGITISSTEELNLLQGSPVSGQIDSPGLNLQFRFQGSLQRQVARPDGKGFILGILFAQRTRFPDLLIALELAS
;
A
#
# COMPACT_ATOMS: atom_id res chain seq x y z
N MET A 1 19.67 -25.44 -31.11
CA MET A 1 19.38 -25.43 -29.65
C MET A 1 18.32 -24.36 -29.42
N LEU A 2 17.05 -24.76 -29.40
CA LEU A 2 15.88 -23.87 -29.38
C LEU A 2 15.37 -23.79 -27.93
N TYR A 3 15.51 -22.63 -27.29
CA TYR A 3 14.96 -22.43 -25.95
C TYR A 3 13.47 -22.16 -26.05
N ILE A 4 12.66 -23.17 -25.74
CA ILE A 4 11.23 -23.04 -25.52
C ILE A 4 11.06 -22.45 -24.11
N LEU A 5 10.62 -21.19 -24.03
CA LEU A 5 10.19 -20.59 -22.77
C LEU A 5 8.94 -21.35 -22.26
N PRO A 6 8.89 -21.74 -20.97
CA PRO A 6 7.69 -22.36 -20.42
C PRO A 6 6.53 -21.36 -20.44
N ARG A 7 5.50 -21.70 -21.21
CA ARG A 7 4.20 -21.06 -21.23
C ARG A 7 3.58 -21.26 -19.84
N PHE A 8 3.64 -20.25 -18.98
CA PHE A 8 2.87 -20.23 -17.74
C PHE A 8 1.37 -20.15 -18.10
N LYS A 9 0.75 -21.31 -18.27
CA LYS A 9 -0.69 -21.51 -18.05
C LYS A 9 -0.92 -21.43 -16.54
N GLY A 10 -1.03 -20.21 -16.05
CA GLY A 10 -1.52 -19.93 -14.71
C GLY A 10 -2.54 -18.82 -14.86
N GLN A 11 -3.76 -19.06 -14.37
CA GLN A 11 -4.77 -18.02 -14.23
C GLN A 11 -4.09 -16.75 -13.73
N VAL A 12 -4.10 -15.69 -14.54
CA VAL A 12 -3.85 -14.35 -14.04
C VAL A 12 -5.07 -14.05 -13.18
N ASN A 13 -5.07 -14.52 -11.93
CA ASN A 13 -5.73 -13.79 -10.88
C ASN A 13 -4.95 -12.47 -10.83
N VAL A 14 -5.35 -11.54 -11.72
CA VAL A 14 -5.06 -10.13 -11.57
C VAL A 14 -5.66 -9.85 -10.20
N TRP A 15 -4.81 -9.86 -9.17
CA TRP A 15 -5.17 -9.42 -7.85
C TRP A 15 -6.00 -8.17 -8.06
N LYS A 16 -7.29 -8.22 -7.71
CA LYS A 16 -8.22 -7.11 -7.89
C LYS A 16 -7.78 -6.01 -6.92
N ILE A 17 -6.70 -5.33 -7.26
CA ILE A 17 -6.16 -4.22 -6.50
C ILE A 17 -7.01 -3.04 -6.94
N PRO A 18 -7.77 -2.44 -6.02
CA PRO A 18 -8.55 -1.27 -6.36
C PRO A 18 -7.60 -0.17 -6.84
N LEU A 19 -7.94 0.46 -7.96
CA LEU A 19 -7.17 1.59 -8.51
C LEU A 19 -7.57 2.93 -7.89
N SER A 20 -8.58 2.90 -7.02
CA SER A 20 -9.08 4.06 -6.29
C SER A 20 -9.32 3.68 -4.83
N PRO A 21 -9.02 4.56 -3.87
CA PRO A 21 -9.31 4.36 -2.46
C PRO A 21 -10.82 4.25 -2.20
N SER A 22 -11.23 3.42 -1.23
CA SER A 22 -12.60 3.43 -0.71
C SER A 22 -12.90 4.74 0.02
N ARG A 23 -14.19 5.03 0.28
CA ARG A 23 -14.61 6.27 0.97
C ARG A 23 -13.90 6.45 2.31
N ASP A 24 -13.73 5.39 3.09
CA ASP A 24 -13.12 5.47 4.42
C ASP A 24 -11.62 5.72 4.33
N LEU A 25 -10.96 5.09 3.34
CA LEU A 25 -9.53 5.27 3.09
C LEU A 25 -9.20 6.64 2.50
N GLN A 26 -10.12 7.28 1.76
CA GLN A 26 -9.95 8.65 1.25
C GLN A 26 -9.83 9.70 2.38
N ARG A 27 -10.34 9.38 3.58
CA ARG A 27 -10.24 10.26 4.75
C ARG A 27 -8.90 10.14 5.47
N LEU A 28 -8.10 9.14 5.11
CA LEU A 28 -6.78 8.90 5.69
C LEU A 28 -5.71 9.59 4.87
N LYS A 29 -4.73 10.15 5.57
CA LYS A 29 -3.51 10.70 4.98
C LYS A 29 -2.35 9.80 5.34
N LEU A 30 -1.68 9.23 4.34
CA LEU A 30 -0.43 8.50 4.54
C LEU A 30 0.77 9.35 4.14
N GLN A 31 1.79 9.35 4.99
CA GLN A 31 3.12 9.89 4.66
C GLN A 31 4.18 8.81 4.91
N ILE A 32 5.15 8.72 4.00
CA ILE A 32 6.33 7.86 4.16
C ILE A 32 7.51 8.76 4.53
N ASP A 33 8.27 8.35 5.55
CA ASP A 33 9.45 9.08 5.99
C ASP A 33 10.48 9.20 4.83
N GLY A 34 11.04 10.39 4.65
CA GLY A 34 11.98 10.69 3.57
C GLY A 34 11.32 11.11 2.25
N PHE A 35 10.00 10.98 2.12
CA PHE A 35 9.24 11.51 0.99
C PHE A 35 8.44 12.73 1.44
N LYS A 36 8.34 13.75 0.57
CA LYS A 36 7.59 14.98 0.87
C LYS A 36 6.09 14.80 0.65
N ASP A 37 5.73 13.92 -0.28
CA ASP A 37 4.35 13.76 -0.72
C ASP A 37 3.58 12.79 0.16
N SER A 38 2.26 13.01 0.23
CA SER A 38 1.34 12.05 0.79
C SER A 38 0.92 11.03 -0.25
N PHE A 39 0.61 9.82 0.18
CA PHE A 39 0.23 8.72 -0.69
C PHE A 39 -1.23 8.33 -0.48
N GLU A 40 -1.91 7.96 -1.56
CA GLU A 40 -3.28 7.46 -1.49
C GLU A 40 -3.29 6.01 -1.02
N ILE A 41 -4.11 5.69 -0.02
CA ILE A 41 -4.25 4.33 0.50
C ILE A 41 -5.29 3.56 -0.32
N LEU A 42 -4.84 2.64 -1.17
CA LEU A 42 -5.72 1.80 -1.97
C LEU A 42 -6.31 0.64 -1.15
N LYS A 43 -5.51 0.11 -0.22
CA LYS A 43 -5.89 -1.03 0.61
C LYS A 43 -5.11 -1.02 1.92
N LEU A 44 -5.80 -1.31 3.00
CA LEU A 44 -5.24 -1.34 4.34
C LEU A 44 -5.62 -2.64 5.04
N LYS A 45 -4.64 -3.34 5.62
CA LYS A 45 -4.83 -4.61 6.30
C LYS A 45 -3.81 -4.80 7.43
N GLU A 46 -4.06 -5.75 8.33
CA GLU A 46 -3.18 -6.05 9.46
C GLU A 46 -1.74 -6.36 9.02
N GLU A 47 -1.56 -7.09 7.91
CA GLU A 47 -0.22 -7.46 7.43
C GLU A 47 0.51 -6.30 6.74
N GLY A 48 -0.21 -5.29 6.24
CA GLY A 48 0.40 -4.31 5.36
C GLY A 48 -0.56 -3.36 4.68
N ILE A 49 0.00 -2.57 3.79
CA ILE A 49 -0.70 -1.50 3.11
C ILE A 49 -0.33 -1.47 1.63
N THR A 50 -1.33 -1.18 0.80
CA THR A 50 -1.14 -0.91 -0.62
C THR A 50 -1.49 0.54 -0.89
N ILE A 51 -0.57 1.26 -1.53
CA ILE A 51 -0.69 2.68 -1.83
C ILE A 51 -0.52 2.95 -3.31
N SER A 52 -1.01 4.11 -3.76
CA SER A 52 -0.70 4.68 -5.07
C SER A 52 0.33 5.79 -4.94
N SER A 53 1.25 5.83 -5.89
CA SER A 53 2.19 6.93 -6.12
C SER A 53 2.03 7.43 -7.56
N THR A 54 2.20 8.72 -7.80
CA THR A 54 2.26 9.28 -9.16
C THR A 54 3.59 8.94 -9.86
N GLU A 55 4.65 8.75 -9.07
CA GLU A 55 6.02 8.52 -9.55
C GLU A 55 6.58 7.17 -9.07
N GLU A 56 7.55 6.66 -9.82
CA GLU A 56 8.38 5.52 -9.43
C GLU A 56 9.26 5.94 -8.26
N LEU A 57 9.20 5.21 -7.15
CA LEU A 57 10.10 5.46 -6.03
C LEU A 57 11.42 4.74 -6.27
N ASN A 58 12.52 5.42 -5.94
CA ASN A 58 13.88 4.86 -5.98
C ASN A 58 14.13 3.92 -4.78
N LEU A 59 13.29 2.89 -4.63
CA LEU A 59 13.35 1.91 -3.56
C LEU A 59 13.42 0.50 -4.16
N LEU A 60 14.27 -0.35 -3.59
CA LEU A 60 14.37 -1.74 -4.01
C LEU A 60 13.36 -2.60 -3.25
N GLN A 61 13.02 -3.75 -3.81
CA GLN A 61 12.26 -4.74 -3.07
C GLN A 61 13.04 -5.16 -1.82
N GLY A 62 12.37 -5.18 -0.68
CA GLY A 62 12.94 -5.42 0.65
C GLY A 62 13.43 -4.16 1.37
N SER A 63 13.48 -3.00 0.71
CA SER A 63 13.92 -1.76 1.36
C SER A 63 13.06 -1.45 2.59
N PRO A 64 13.66 -1.05 3.72
CA PRO A 64 12.91 -0.66 4.91
C PRO A 64 12.14 0.63 4.64
N VAL A 65 10.90 0.67 5.12
CA VAL A 65 9.99 1.81 4.96
C VAL A 65 9.33 2.08 6.31
N SER A 66 9.28 3.34 6.70
CA SER A 66 8.50 3.80 7.86
C SER A 66 7.61 4.98 7.45
N GLY A 67 6.57 5.20 8.23
CA GLY A 67 5.65 6.29 7.94
C GLY A 67 4.53 6.42 8.94
N GLN A 68 3.58 7.25 8.60
CA GLN A 68 2.47 7.63 9.45
C GLN A 68 1.17 7.66 8.65
N ILE A 69 0.09 7.19 9.29
CA ILE A 69 -1.29 7.31 8.82
C ILE A 69 -2.01 8.21 9.82
N ASP A 70 -2.55 9.31 9.31
CA ASP A 70 -3.35 10.25 10.09
C ASP A 70 -4.80 10.24 9.63
N SER A 71 -5.73 10.30 10.58
CA SER A 71 -7.15 10.54 10.34
C SER A 71 -7.61 11.75 11.14
N PRO A 72 -7.69 12.95 10.53
CA PRO A 72 -8.15 14.15 11.23
C PRO A 72 -9.55 13.99 11.81
N GLY A 73 -10.44 13.27 11.11
CA GLY A 73 -11.82 13.04 11.54
C GLY A 73 -11.96 12.05 12.71
N LEU A 74 -10.98 11.17 12.91
CA LEU A 74 -11.01 10.17 13.97
C LEU A 74 -10.02 10.48 15.11
N ASN A 75 -9.23 11.56 14.98
CA ASN A 75 -8.12 11.89 15.88
C ASN A 75 -7.16 10.69 16.08
N LEU A 76 -6.89 9.96 14.99
CA LEU A 76 -6.01 8.80 15.00
C LEU A 76 -4.70 9.14 14.30
N GLN A 77 -3.61 8.69 14.93
CA GLN A 77 -2.27 8.76 14.39
C GLN A 77 -1.60 7.41 14.60
N PHE A 78 -1.27 6.74 13.50
CA PHE A 78 -0.63 5.43 13.52
C PHE A 78 0.72 5.49 12.82
N ARG A 79 1.78 5.12 13.54
CA ARG A 79 3.12 4.98 12.96
C ARG A 79 3.39 3.52 12.63
N PHE A 80 4.00 3.30 11.46
CA PHE A 80 4.40 1.97 11.01
C PHE A 80 5.87 1.91 10.65
N GLN A 81 6.40 0.70 10.75
CA GLN A 81 7.67 0.29 10.18
C GLN A 81 7.42 -1.00 9.39
N GLY A 82 8.11 -1.16 8.26
CA GLY A 82 7.87 -2.24 7.33
C GLY A 82 8.93 -2.32 6.24
N SER A 83 8.61 -3.04 5.18
CA SER A 83 9.45 -3.15 4.00
C SER A 83 8.63 -3.09 2.72
N LEU A 84 9.20 -2.48 1.68
CA LEU A 84 8.62 -2.47 0.35
C LEU A 84 8.67 -3.89 -0.23
N GLN A 85 7.53 -4.49 -0.52
CA GLN A 85 7.46 -5.83 -1.11
C GLN A 85 7.32 -5.80 -2.64
N ARG A 86 6.72 -4.75 -3.18
CA ARG A 86 6.49 -4.61 -4.62
C ARG A 86 6.22 -3.16 -5.00
N GLN A 87 6.66 -2.81 -6.20
CA GLN A 87 6.26 -1.61 -6.93
C GLN A 87 5.95 -2.03 -8.36
N VAL A 88 4.78 -1.69 -8.85
CA VAL A 88 4.37 -2.02 -10.23
C VAL A 88 3.65 -0.83 -10.86
N ALA A 89 3.82 -0.62 -12.16
CA ALA A 89 3.05 0.39 -12.87
C ALA A 89 1.54 0.08 -12.80
N ARG A 90 0.73 1.12 -12.66
CA ARG A 90 -0.73 1.00 -12.72
C ARG A 90 -1.15 0.66 -14.15
N PRO A 91 -2.17 -0.19 -14.33
CA PRO A 91 -2.66 -0.55 -15.66
C PRO A 91 -3.34 0.61 -16.39
N ASP A 92 -3.75 1.66 -15.68
CA ASP A 92 -4.33 2.89 -16.25
C ASP A 92 -3.27 3.95 -16.63
N GLY A 93 -1.98 3.66 -16.44
CA GLY A 93 -0.87 4.57 -16.75
C GLY A 93 -0.73 5.77 -15.82
N LYS A 94 -1.50 5.84 -14.72
CA LYS A 94 -1.52 7.00 -13.81
C LYS A 94 -0.54 6.89 -12.63
N GLY A 95 0.59 6.22 -12.84
CA GLY A 95 1.65 6.05 -11.82
C GLY A 95 1.83 4.60 -11.39
N PHE A 96 2.07 4.38 -10.10
CA PHE A 96 2.56 3.11 -9.55
C PHE A 96 1.75 2.65 -8.33
N ILE A 97 1.67 1.34 -8.16
CA ILE A 97 1.09 0.66 -7.00
C ILE A 97 2.24 0.08 -6.18
N LEU A 98 2.31 0.46 -4.91
CA LEU A 98 3.30 -0.05 -3.98
C LEU A 98 2.62 -0.90 -2.91
N GLY A 99 3.22 -2.05 -2.60
CA GLY A 99 2.82 -2.91 -1.50
C GLY A 99 3.88 -2.92 -0.42
N ILE A 100 3.51 -2.52 0.79
CA ILE A 100 4.38 -2.47 1.97
C ILE A 100 3.88 -3.50 2.99
N LEU A 101 4.78 -4.32 3.52
CA LEU A 101 4.50 -5.28 4.58
C LEU A 101 4.99 -4.71 5.90
N PHE A 102 4.16 -4.71 6.94
CA PHE A 102 4.55 -4.21 8.26
C PHE A 102 5.49 -5.18 8.99
N ALA A 103 6.46 -4.63 9.70
CA ALA A 103 7.43 -5.38 10.49
C ALA A 103 6.86 -5.89 11.81
N GLN A 104 5.90 -5.16 12.41
CA GLN A 104 5.20 -5.56 13.65
C GLN A 104 3.70 -5.33 13.51
N ARG A 105 2.90 -6.28 14.01
CA ARG A 105 1.42 -6.24 13.95
C ARG A 105 0.78 -5.46 15.11
N THR A 106 1.59 -4.99 16.06
CA THR A 106 1.18 -4.80 17.47
C THR A 106 0.31 -3.58 17.78
N ARG A 107 -0.11 -2.76 16.80
CA ARG A 107 -1.07 -1.65 17.02
C ARG A 107 -2.03 -1.39 15.86
N PHE A 108 -2.07 -2.30 14.89
CA PHE A 108 -2.95 -2.17 13.72
C PHE A 108 -4.44 -2.48 13.96
N PRO A 109 -4.81 -3.35 14.92
CA PRO A 109 -6.23 -3.64 15.19
C PRO A 109 -7.04 -2.39 15.52
N ASP A 110 -6.48 -1.46 16.30
CA ASP A 110 -7.19 -0.25 16.73
C ASP A 110 -7.58 0.65 15.55
N LEU A 111 -6.72 0.74 14.52
CA LEU A 111 -6.98 1.54 13.34
C LEU A 111 -8.05 0.89 12.44
N LEU A 112 -8.00 -0.44 12.26
CA LEU A 112 -9.02 -1.16 11.49
C LEU A 112 -10.39 -1.10 12.20
N ILE A 113 -10.40 -1.28 13.51
CA ILE A 113 -11.63 -1.17 14.32
C ILE A 113 -12.20 0.25 14.25
N ALA A 114 -11.37 1.29 14.39
CA ALA A 114 -11.87 2.65 14.34
C ALA A 114 -12.38 3.06 12.95
N LEU A 115 -11.85 2.48 11.88
CA LEU A 115 -12.40 2.63 10.53
C LEU A 115 -13.76 1.94 10.40
N GLU A 116 -13.89 0.71 10.89
CA GLU A 116 -15.15 -0.06 10.87
C GLU A 116 -16.26 0.64 11.67
N LEU A 117 -15.92 1.24 12.82
CA LEU A 117 -16.88 1.99 13.64
C LEU A 117 -17.30 3.34 13.02
N ALA A 118 -16.57 3.84 12.03
CA ALA A 118 -16.79 5.15 11.41
C ALA A 118 -17.50 5.10 10.04
N SER A 119 -17.80 3.89 9.53
CA SER A 119 -18.50 3.64 8.25
C SER A 119 -20.00 3.52 8.42
#